data_AF-A0A4P5YB49-F1
#
_entry.id   AF-A0A4P5YB49-F1
#
_cell.length_a   1.000
_cell.length_b   1.000
_cell.length_c   1.000
_cell.angle_alpha   90.00
_cell.angle_beta   90.00
_cell.angle_gamma   90.00
#
_symmetry.space_group_name_H-M   'P 1'
#
loop_
_entity.id
_entity.type
_entity.pdbx_description
1 polymer ?
#
loop_
_entity_poly.entity_id
_entity_poly.type
_entity_poly.pdbx_seq_one_letter_code
_entity_poly.pdbx_strand_id
1 'polypeptide(L)'
;MSYSIFGQVVGVRKYANGNIEIDFYHDDELTEYKYSSNSNILDNFPKELAETLASTLTSDICIEIYFNENGSPTHIELEECDYDEADDKEN
;
A
#
# COMPACT_ATOMS: atom_id res chain seq x y z
N MET A 1 6.60 -7.20 -19.77
CA MET A 1 5.27 -7.55 -19.20
C MET A 1 5.07 -6.71 -17.95
N SER A 2 4.10 -5.81 -17.98
CA SER A 2 3.58 -5.14 -16.78
C SER A 2 2.66 -6.10 -16.03
N TYR A 3 2.66 -6.04 -14.70
CA TYR A 3 1.77 -6.81 -13.84
C TYR A 3 1.25 -5.91 -12.72
N SER A 4 0.17 -6.33 -12.05
CA SER A 4 -0.38 -5.68 -10.87
C SER A 4 -0.50 -6.66 -9.71
N ILE A 5 -0.53 -6.12 -8.50
CA ILE A 5 -0.80 -6.85 -7.26
C ILE A 5 -1.92 -6.12 -6.52
N PHE A 6 -2.96 -6.85 -6.14
CA PHE A 6 -4.09 -6.36 -5.35
C PHE A 6 -3.99 -6.85 -3.90
N GLY A 7 -4.20 -5.96 -2.94
CA GLY A 7 -4.14 -6.32 -1.52
C GLY A 7 -4.54 -5.19 -0.59
N GLN A 8 -4.42 -5.42 0.71
CA GLN A 8 -4.84 -4.47 1.73
C GLN A 8 -3.65 -3.73 2.30
N VAL A 9 -3.77 -2.41 2.47
CA VAL A 9 -2.82 -1.67 3.31
C VAL A 9 -3.27 -1.77 4.75
N VAL A 10 -2.51 -2.51 5.56
CA VAL A 10 -2.83 -2.77 6.96
C VAL A 10 -2.14 -1.78 7.92
N GLY A 11 -1.18 -0.99 7.41
CA GLY A 11 -0.49 0.02 8.21
C GLY A 11 0.28 1.02 7.37
N VAL A 12 0.24 2.28 7.79
CA VAL A 12 1.13 3.33 7.25
C VAL A 12 1.76 4.11 8.40
N ARG A 13 3.08 4.25 8.35
CA ARG A 13 3.88 4.99 9.33
C ARG A 13 4.58 6.14 8.62
N LYS A 14 4.18 7.38 8.92
CA LYS A 14 4.87 8.60 8.45
C LYS A 14 5.71 9.17 9.58
N TYR A 15 7.02 9.24 9.36
CA TYR A 15 7.99 9.72 10.33
C TYR A 15 8.24 11.22 10.16
N ALA A 16 8.65 11.89 11.24
CA ALA A 16 8.95 13.33 11.23
C ALA A 16 10.11 13.71 10.28
N ASN A 17 10.97 12.76 9.93
CA ASN A 17 12.06 12.93 8.98
C ASN A 17 11.61 12.82 7.50
N GLY A 18 10.32 12.58 7.24
CA GLY A 18 9.75 12.45 5.90
C GLY A 18 9.72 11.01 5.36
N ASN A 19 10.27 10.04 6.09
CA ASN A 19 10.18 8.64 5.69
C ASN A 19 8.74 8.12 5.83
N ILE A 20 8.37 7.19 4.95
CA ILE A 20 7.07 6.53 4.97
C ILE A 20 7.31 5.02 4.86
N GLU A 21 6.68 4.25 5.74
CA GLU A 21 6.61 2.79 5.66
C GLU A 21 5.15 2.38 5.49
N ILE A 22 4.94 1.37 4.65
CA ILE A 22 3.63 0.84 4.29
C ILE A 22 3.69 -0.68 4.46
N ASP A 23 2.78 -1.21 5.27
CA ASP A 23 2.58 -2.64 5.43
C ASP A 23 1.44 -3.06 4.49
N PHE A 24 1.77 -3.88 3.49
CA PHE A 24 0.85 -4.34 2.45
C PHE A 24 0.65 -5.85 2.56
N TYR A 25 -0.59 -6.28 2.75
CA TYR A 25 -0.96 -7.68 2.89
C TYR A 25 -1.61 -8.20 1.58
N HIS A 26 -1.06 -9.27 1.04
CA HIS A 26 -1.50 -9.91 -0.20
C HIS A 26 -1.08 -11.39 -0.19
N ASP A 27 -1.94 -12.29 -0.68
CA ASP A 27 -1.67 -13.74 -0.80
C ASP A 27 -1.05 -14.37 0.47
N ASP A 28 -1.61 -14.06 1.65
CA ASP A 28 -1.12 -14.51 2.96
C ASP A 28 0.28 -14.03 3.36
N GLU A 29 0.86 -13.09 2.62
CA GLU A 29 2.17 -12.49 2.89
C GLU A 29 2.06 -11.00 3.23
N LEU A 30 2.90 -10.56 4.17
CA LEU A 30 3.07 -9.15 4.53
C LEU A 30 4.34 -8.60 3.88
N THR A 31 4.18 -7.67 2.96
CA THR A 31 5.27 -6.95 2.28
C THR A 31 5.41 -5.55 2.84
N GLU A 32 6.63 -5.16 3.20
CA GLU A 32 6.93 -3.80 3.65
C GLU A 32 7.49 -2.95 2.50
N TYR A 33 6.78 -1.88 2.18
CA TYR A 33 7.23 -0.85 1.24
C TYR A 33 7.74 0.37 1.99
N LYS A 34 8.85 0.93 1.51
CA LYS A 34 9.52 2.07 2.13
C LYS A 34 9.78 3.16 1.11
N TYR A 35 9.49 4.38 1.53
CA TYR A 35 9.99 5.60 0.91
C TYR A 35 10.93 6.33 1.89
N SER A 36 12.07 6.79 1.41
CA SER A 36 13.02 7.59 2.16
C SER A 36 13.38 8.86 1.39
N SER A 37 13.38 10.01 2.07
CA SER A 37 13.90 11.25 1.48
C SER A 37 15.44 11.31 1.48
N ASN A 38 16.10 10.33 2.12
CA ASN A 38 17.55 10.19 2.18
C ASN A 38 18.02 9.11 1.21
N SER A 39 18.78 9.49 0.18
CA SER A 39 19.29 8.61 -0.88
C SER A 39 20.26 7.52 -0.40
N ASN A 40 20.73 7.59 0.86
CA ASN A 40 21.60 6.57 1.45
C ASN A 40 20.83 5.41 2.11
N ILE A 41 19.51 5.52 2.21
CA ILE A 41 18.63 4.48 2.75
C ILE A 41 17.99 3.78 1.57
N LEU A 42 18.01 2.45 1.58
CA LEU A 42 17.35 1.65 0.56
C LEU A 42 15.83 1.87 0.67
N ASP A 43 15.24 2.45 -0.36
CA ASP A 43 13.80 2.53 -0.55
C ASP A 43 13.38 1.69 -1.77
N ASN A 44 12.12 1.29 -1.79
CA ASN A 44 11.56 0.42 -2.84
C ASN A 44 10.19 0.91 -3.32
N PHE A 45 9.76 2.08 -2.86
CA PHE A 45 8.45 2.63 -3.18
C PHE A 45 8.52 4.11 -3.60
N PRO A 46 7.85 4.50 -4.69
CA PRO A 46 7.86 5.88 -5.15
C PRO A 46 7.25 6.85 -4.13
N LYS A 47 7.88 8.02 -4.00
CA LYS A 47 7.44 9.10 -3.11
C LYS A 47 5.95 9.43 -3.26
N GLU A 48 5.51 9.72 -4.47
CA GLU A 48 4.15 10.22 -4.72
C GLU A 48 3.09 9.20 -4.34
N LEU A 49 3.36 7.92 -4.60
CA LEU A 49 2.47 6.81 -4.22
C LEU A 49 2.46 6.63 -2.68
N ALA A 50 3.63 6.72 -2.04
CA ALA A 50 3.74 6.63 -0.58
C ALA A 50 3.00 7.77 0.13
N GLU A 51 3.17 9.00 -0.36
CA GLU A 51 2.49 10.19 0.18
C GLU A 51 0.98 10.11 -0.03
N THR A 52 0.53 9.61 -1.19
CA THR A 52 -0.90 9.38 -1.47
C THR A 52 -1.48 8.43 -0.43
N LEU A 53 -0.88 7.25 -0.25
CA LEU A 53 -1.31 6.26 0.74
C LEU A 53 -1.33 6.84 2.17
N ALA A 54 -0.25 7.51 2.59
CA ALA A 54 -0.18 8.13 3.91
C ALA A 54 -1.21 9.25 4.14
N SER A 55 -1.71 9.89 3.08
CA SER A 55 -2.74 10.94 3.17
C SER A 55 -4.16 10.38 3.18
N THR A 56 -4.38 9.22 2.56
CA THR A 56 -5.72 8.65 2.36
C THR A 56 -6.11 7.66 3.46
N LEU A 57 -5.16 6.89 4.00
CA LEU A 57 -5.40 5.70 4.82
C LEU A 57 -5.76 6.00 6.29
N THR A 58 -6.78 6.83 6.48
CA THR A 58 -7.49 6.95 7.77
C THR A 58 -8.50 5.81 7.98
N SER A 59 -8.72 5.00 6.95
CA SER A 59 -9.67 3.89 6.85
C SER A 59 -9.01 2.66 6.22
N ASP A 60 -9.65 1.51 6.40
CA ASP A 60 -9.25 0.24 5.80
C ASP A 60 -9.52 0.25 4.27
N ILE A 61 -8.47 0.46 3.48
CA ILE A 61 -8.56 0.61 2.01
C ILE A 61 -7.72 -0.50 1.35
N CYS A 62 -8.29 -1.08 0.31
CA CYS A 62 -7.65 -2.06 -0.56
C CYS A 62 -7.05 -1.32 -1.75
N ILE A 63 -5.87 -1.74 -2.18
CA ILE A 63 -5.14 -1.06 -3.24
C ILE A 63 -4.67 -2.06 -4.30
N GLU A 64 -4.69 -1.63 -5.55
CA GLU A 64 -4.03 -2.32 -6.65
C GLU A 64 -2.77 -1.56 -7.05
N ILE A 65 -1.60 -2.18 -6.89
CA ILE A 65 -0.31 -1.60 -7.26
C ILE A 65 0.11 -2.16 -8.62
N TYR A 66 0.35 -1.26 -9.56
CA TYR A 66 0.81 -1.59 -10.92
C TYR A 66 2.32 -1.42 -11.04
N PHE A 67 2.98 -2.40 -11.66
CA PHE A 67 4.43 -2.46 -11.83
C PHE A 67 4.83 -2.40 -13.30
N ASN A 68 5.93 -1.69 -13.56
CA ASN A 68 6.58 -1.72 -14.87
C ASN A 68 7.41 -3.01 -15.07
N GLU A 69 8.04 -3.13 -16.25
CA GLU A 69 8.83 -4.30 -16.61
C GLU A 69 10.09 -4.52 -15.74
N ASN A 70 10.53 -3.48 -15.03
CA ASN A 70 11.65 -3.54 -14.10
C ASN A 70 11.20 -3.89 -12.67
N GLY A 71 9.90 -4.15 -12.45
CA GLY A 71 9.32 -4.41 -11.13
C GLY A 71 9.22 -3.16 -10.24
N SER A 72 9.30 -1.95 -10.81
CA SER A 72 9.09 -0.72 -10.04
C SER A 72 7.60 -0.35 -10.02
N PRO A 73 7.03 0.04 -8.87
CA PRO A 73 5.67 0.55 -8.79
C PRO A 73 5.52 1.82 -9.63
N THR A 74 4.42 1.96 -10.37
CA THR A 74 4.16 3.12 -11.23
C THR A 74 2.82 3.79 -10.98
N HIS A 75 1.81 3.04 -10.54
CA HIS A 75 0.46 3.55 -10.35
C HIS A 75 -0.23 2.76 -9.24
N ILE A 76 -1.15 3.41 -8.52
CA ILE A 76 -2.02 2.76 -7.54
C ILE A 76 -3.47 3.11 -7.84
N GLU A 77 -4.35 2.14 -7.70
CA GLU A 77 -5.80 2.34 -7.63
C GLU A 77 -6.25 2.03 -6.21
N LEU A 78 -7.25 2.80 -5.74
CA LEU A 78 -7.77 2.73 -4.37
C LEU A 78 -9.22 2.24 -4.43
N GLU A 79 -9.54 1.25 -3.62
CA GLU A 79 -10.87 0.68 -3.47
C GLU A 79 -11.20 0.55 -1.98
N GLU A 80 -12.43 0.88 -1.59
CA GLU A 80 -12.87 0.55 -0.22
C GLU A 80 -12.85 -0.97 -0.12
N CYS A 81 -12.16 -1.54 0.87
CA CYS A 81 -12.26 -2.98 1.08
C CYS A 81 -13.72 -3.27 1.39
N ASP A 82 -14.37 -4.09 0.58
CA ASP A 82 -15.67 -4.66 0.93
C ASP A 82 -15.44 -5.49 2.20
N TYR A 83 -15.64 -4.86 3.36
CA TYR A 83 -16.04 -5.59 4.53
C TYR A 83 -17.40 -6.15 4.14
N ASP A 84 -17.43 -7.37 3.62
CA ASP A 84 -18.62 -8.20 3.73
C ASP A 84 -19.04 -8.07 5.19
N GLU A 85 -20.05 -7.22 5.44
CA GLU A 85 -20.75 -7.20 6.71
C GLU A 85 -21.08 -8.66 6.96
N ALA A 86 -20.39 -9.24 7.95
CA ALA A 86 -20.71 -10.57 8.41
C ALA A 86 -22.23 -10.63 8.53
N ASP A 87 -22.81 -11.57 7.78
CA ASP A 87 -24.20 -11.96 7.83
C ASP A 87 -24.60 -12.23 9.29
N ASP A 88 -24.93 -11.16 10.00
CA ASP A 88 -25.45 -11.18 11.35
C ASP A 88 -26.98 -11.07 11.25
N LYS A 89 -27.59 -12.19 10.83
CA LYS A 89 -28.75 -12.83 11.49
C LYS A 89 -29.48 -13.79 10.54
N GLU A 90 -29.48 -15.07 10.90
CA GLU A 90 -30.77 -15.74 11.08
C GLU A 90 -30.74 -16.66 12.31
N ASN A 91 -31.68 -16.37 13.23
CA ASN A 91 -32.11 -17.21 14.35
C ASN A 91 -32.89 -18.42 13.84
#